data_AF-A0A2N6NDL1-F1
#
_entry.id   AF-A0A2N6NDL1-F1
#
_cell.length_a   1.000
_cell.length_b   1.000
_cell.length_c   1.000
_cell.angle_alpha   90.00
_cell.angle_beta   90.00
_cell.angle_gamma   90.00
#
_symmetry.space_group_name_H-M   'P 1'
#
loop_
_entity.id
_entity.type
_entity.pdbx_description
1 polymer ?
#
loop_
_entity_poly.entity_id
_entity_poly.type
_entity_poly.pdbx_seq_one_letter_code
_entity_poly.pdbx_strand_id
1 'polypeptide(L)'
;MARKHSHLLNAIFAVSARHLSRLPQYKTPQGILYQGQLLTKLGNHDAVEYMLKCIPAFRRFHENRDDDFRESIIATAVILRQLEEIDEEDEDADDDLHMTGDDDLLHEKQINFMPIINAVLRDPASQAMFGHRSLIQAAYWFALRQEIYHSFTRRKPPQLDLPPEYWQGASNVNKTVMHTVQVAKWHWGRGTDDEFLRLMDQQSYLENAVLSNTKPLFEKPADKRQGEIFPTIWYTSHIELTSIQQSLMARSVLVSENPYLNWRKVENEVRMLMLDLCGIALCHPACAPALVNAAIGIQLYGDYFTDQYERLALRGVVEKYRDAHAWPVRRLLEMFT
;
A
#
# COMPACT_ATOMS: atom_id res chain seq x y z
N MET A 1 15.23 10.06 -16.20
CA MET A 1 15.88 10.18 -14.89
C MET A 1 16.71 8.95 -14.52
N ALA A 2 16.13 7.74 -14.49
CA ALA A 2 16.89 6.51 -14.14
C ALA A 2 18.14 6.26 -15.01
N ARG A 3 18.11 6.59 -16.30
CA ARG A 3 19.30 6.51 -17.17
C ARG A 3 20.44 7.46 -16.77
N LYS A 4 20.14 8.54 -16.04
CA LYS A 4 21.12 9.54 -15.56
C LYS A 4 21.65 9.21 -14.16
N HIS A 5 20.87 8.47 -13.36
CA HIS A 5 21.15 8.19 -11.96
C HIS A 5 21.18 6.68 -11.73
N SER A 6 22.38 6.13 -11.62
CA SER A 6 22.61 4.68 -11.52
C SER A 6 21.94 4.05 -10.31
N HIS A 7 21.87 4.75 -9.17
CA HIS A 7 21.17 4.28 -7.97
C HIS A 7 19.66 4.12 -8.21
N LEU A 8 19.02 5.06 -8.91
CA LEU A 8 17.59 4.95 -9.23
C LEU A 8 17.32 3.77 -10.18
N LEU A 9 18.20 3.55 -11.16
CA LEU A 9 18.10 2.39 -12.05
C LEU A 9 18.27 1.07 -11.28
N ASN A 10 19.25 1.01 -10.38
CA ASN A 10 19.48 -0.16 -9.54
C ASN A 10 18.29 -0.42 -8.61
N ALA A 11 17.66 0.59 -8.03
CA ALA A 11 16.45 0.39 -7.21
C ALA A 11 15.29 -0.21 -8.02
N ILE A 12 15.10 0.24 -9.26
CA ILE A 12 14.11 -0.36 -10.17
C ILE A 12 14.45 -1.83 -10.46
N PHE A 13 15.72 -2.13 -10.73
CA PHE A 13 16.17 -3.51 -10.95
C PHE A 13 16.00 -4.39 -9.71
N ALA A 14 16.24 -3.85 -8.52
CA ALA A 14 16.08 -4.57 -7.27
C ALA A 14 14.63 -5.06 -7.07
N VAL A 15 13.66 -4.13 -7.15
CA VAL A 15 12.23 -4.47 -7.03
C VAL A 15 11.76 -5.38 -8.18
N SER A 16 12.22 -5.11 -9.41
CA SER A 16 11.84 -5.93 -10.58
C SER A 16 12.37 -7.36 -10.47
N ALA A 17 13.62 -7.52 -10.04
CA ALA A 17 14.25 -8.82 -9.82
C ALA A 17 13.46 -9.63 -8.78
N ARG A 18 13.09 -9.01 -7.66
CA ARG A 18 12.29 -9.65 -6.62
C ARG A 18 10.91 -10.04 -7.14
N HIS A 19 10.19 -9.11 -7.75
CA HIS A 19 8.84 -9.36 -8.28
C HIS A 19 8.80 -10.51 -9.30
N LEU A 20 9.71 -10.48 -10.27
CA LEU A 20 9.78 -11.50 -11.32
C LEU A 20 10.19 -12.87 -10.77
N SER A 21 11.13 -12.91 -9.82
CA SER A 21 11.62 -14.16 -9.21
C SER A 21 10.61 -14.80 -8.27
N ARG A 22 9.60 -14.07 -7.79
CA ARG A 22 8.54 -14.61 -6.92
C ARG A 22 7.40 -15.24 -7.71
N LEU A 23 7.00 -14.64 -8.83
CA LEU A 23 5.81 -15.07 -9.56
C LEU A 23 6.03 -16.41 -10.29
N PRO A 24 5.27 -17.47 -9.95
CA PRO A 24 5.44 -18.78 -10.58
C PRO A 24 5.25 -18.75 -12.10
N GLN A 25 4.37 -17.87 -12.60
CA GLN A 25 4.06 -17.75 -14.03
C GLN A 25 5.25 -17.32 -14.91
N TYR A 26 6.30 -16.73 -14.33
CA TYR A 26 7.51 -16.36 -15.07
C TYR A 26 8.64 -17.38 -14.92
N LYS A 27 8.52 -18.37 -14.02
CA LYS A 27 9.57 -19.36 -13.77
C LYS A 27 9.60 -20.44 -14.85
N THR A 28 10.78 -20.69 -15.39
CA THR A 28 11.06 -21.79 -16.34
C THR A 28 12.29 -22.58 -15.87
N PRO A 29 12.50 -23.82 -16.34
CA PRO A 29 13.72 -24.58 -16.02
C PRO A 29 15.03 -23.89 -16.44
N GLN A 30 14.97 -22.94 -17.38
CA GLN A 30 16.13 -22.23 -17.92
C GLN A 30 16.30 -20.80 -17.35
N GLY A 31 15.45 -20.38 -16.40
CA GLY A 31 15.46 -19.05 -15.80
C GLY A 31 14.08 -18.37 -15.85
N ILE A 32 14.06 -17.04 -15.83
CA ILE A 32 12.83 -16.25 -15.78
C ILE A 32 12.45 -15.79 -17.20
N LEU A 33 11.25 -16.13 -17.68
CA LEU A 33 10.71 -15.67 -18.96
C LEU A 33 9.72 -14.52 -18.74
N TYR A 34 10.06 -13.33 -19.18
CA TYR A 34 9.21 -12.15 -19.07
C TYR A 34 9.07 -11.44 -20.40
N GLN A 35 7.83 -11.23 -20.86
CA GLN A 35 7.52 -10.58 -22.15
C GLN A 35 8.30 -11.17 -23.35
N GLY A 36 8.49 -12.50 -23.37
CA GLY A 36 9.22 -13.20 -24.43
C GLY A 36 10.75 -13.12 -24.32
N GLN A 37 11.29 -12.46 -23.29
CA GLN A 37 12.73 -12.40 -23.02
C GLN A 37 13.11 -13.37 -21.89
N LEU A 38 14.04 -14.30 -22.19
CA LEU A 38 14.57 -15.24 -21.21
C LEU A 38 15.75 -14.62 -20.45
N LEU A 39 15.59 -14.46 -19.15
CA LEU A 39 16.59 -13.98 -18.20
C LEU A 39 17.22 -15.18 -17.50
N THR A 40 18.27 -15.74 -18.11
CA THR A 40 18.94 -16.97 -17.66
C THR A 40 19.77 -16.82 -16.38
N LYS A 41 20.11 -15.58 -16.02
CA LYS A 41 20.97 -15.26 -14.89
C LYS A 41 20.22 -14.67 -13.69
N LEU A 42 18.95 -14.34 -13.86
CA LEU A 42 18.15 -13.71 -12.81
C LEU A 42 17.84 -14.74 -11.73
N GLY A 43 18.32 -14.50 -10.51
CA GLY A 43 18.10 -15.29 -9.32
C GLY A 43 17.66 -14.44 -8.13
N ASN A 44 17.33 -15.12 -7.01
CA ASN A 44 16.81 -14.46 -5.81
C ASN A 44 17.79 -13.43 -5.20
N HIS A 45 19.10 -13.64 -5.35
CA HIS A 45 20.13 -12.77 -4.77
C HIS A 45 20.35 -11.45 -5.54
N ASP A 46 19.91 -11.36 -6.80
CA ASP A 46 20.11 -10.17 -7.63
C ASP A 46 19.41 -8.93 -7.04
N ALA A 47 18.24 -9.13 -6.42
CA ALA A 47 17.49 -8.05 -5.79
C ALA A 47 18.34 -7.34 -4.71
N VAL A 48 18.99 -8.13 -3.85
CA VAL A 48 19.89 -7.66 -2.80
C VAL A 48 21.13 -6.98 -3.40
N GLU A 49 21.73 -7.57 -4.44
CA GLU A 49 22.90 -6.98 -5.10
C GLU A 49 22.59 -5.59 -5.68
N TYR A 50 21.46 -5.43 -6.37
CA TYR A 50 21.02 -4.14 -6.89
C TYR A 50 20.68 -3.13 -5.77
N MET A 51 20.04 -3.57 -4.69
CA MET A 51 19.80 -2.74 -3.51
C MET A 51 21.12 -2.22 -2.91
N LEU A 52 22.11 -3.08 -2.71
CA LEU A 52 23.41 -2.72 -2.14
C LEU A 52 24.14 -1.66 -2.99
N LYS A 53 23.99 -1.71 -4.32
CA LYS A 53 24.53 -0.69 -5.25
C LYS A 53 23.90 0.71 -5.05
N CYS A 54 22.77 0.83 -4.37
CA CYS A 54 22.12 2.11 -4.07
C CYS A 54 22.68 2.80 -2.82
N ILE A 55 23.22 2.04 -1.85
CA ILE A 55 23.67 2.55 -0.54
C ILE A 55 24.67 3.70 -0.64
N PRO A 56 25.69 3.68 -1.52
CA PRO A 56 26.63 4.80 -1.63
C PRO A 56 25.97 6.14 -1.97
N ALA A 57 24.85 6.11 -2.70
CA ALA A 57 24.13 7.33 -3.08
C ALA A 57 23.45 7.98 -1.87
N PHE A 58 22.85 7.18 -0.97
CA PHE A 58 22.24 7.68 0.26
C PHE A 58 23.26 8.34 1.20
N ARG A 59 24.47 7.75 1.32
CA ARG A 59 25.54 8.31 2.16
C ARG A 59 26.00 9.69 1.71
N ARG A 60 25.93 9.96 0.40
CA ARG A 60 26.34 11.23 -0.22
C ARG A 60 25.21 12.25 -0.32
N PHE A 61 24.04 11.96 0.25
CA PHE A 61 22.87 12.83 0.14
C PHE A 61 23.14 14.25 0.62
N HIS A 62 23.73 14.39 1.81
CA HIS A 62 24.01 15.71 2.41
C HIS A 62 25.14 16.49 1.71
N GLU A 63 25.99 15.82 0.93
CA GLU A 63 27.12 16.43 0.24
C GLU A 63 26.70 17.09 -1.08
N ASN A 64 25.57 16.65 -1.67
CA ASN A 64 25.14 17.07 -2.99
C ASN A 64 24.08 18.18 -2.92
N ARG A 65 24.36 19.28 -3.63
CA ARG A 65 23.44 20.42 -3.79
C ARG A 65 22.65 20.37 -5.10
N ASP A 66 22.81 19.32 -5.89
CA ASP A 66 22.06 19.13 -7.13
C ASP A 66 20.63 18.66 -6.84
N ASP A 67 19.68 19.44 -7.33
CA ASP A 67 18.24 19.21 -7.19
C ASP A 67 17.79 17.92 -7.88
N ASP A 68 18.33 17.64 -9.08
CA ASP A 68 17.99 16.43 -9.83
C ASP A 68 18.50 15.18 -9.10
N PHE A 69 19.72 15.24 -8.52
CA PHE A 69 20.24 14.18 -7.66
C PHE A 69 19.38 13.95 -6.42
N ARG A 70 18.97 15.02 -5.71
CA ARG A 70 18.11 14.94 -4.52
C ARG A 70 16.77 14.27 -4.81
N GLU A 71 16.10 14.67 -5.89
CA GLU A 71 14.87 14.03 -6.35
C GLU A 71 15.07 12.54 -6.64
N SER A 72 16.18 12.19 -7.29
CA SER A 72 16.49 10.80 -7.61
C SER A 72 16.73 9.97 -6.35
N ILE A 73 17.30 10.55 -5.29
CA ILE A 73 17.49 9.89 -3.99
C ILE A 73 16.17 9.60 -3.30
N ILE A 74 15.24 10.57 -3.27
CA ILE A 74 13.88 10.37 -2.71
C ILE A 74 13.20 9.21 -3.42
N ALA A 75 13.16 9.25 -4.76
CA ALA A 75 12.53 8.20 -5.55
C ALA A 75 13.19 6.83 -5.32
N THR A 76 14.52 6.79 -5.20
CA THR A 76 15.27 5.55 -4.91
C THR A 76 14.89 4.98 -3.55
N ALA A 77 14.84 5.81 -2.50
CA ALA A 77 14.47 5.36 -1.15
C ALA A 77 13.05 4.79 -1.10
N VAL A 78 12.11 5.46 -1.75
CA VAL A 78 10.70 5.04 -1.83
C VAL A 78 10.54 3.73 -2.62
N ILE A 79 11.28 3.55 -3.71
CA ILE A 79 11.28 2.28 -4.47
C ILE A 79 11.90 1.15 -3.63
N LEU A 80 13.01 1.39 -2.92
CA LEU A 80 13.61 0.35 -2.08
C LEU A 80 12.77 0.01 -0.84
N ARG A 81 11.96 0.94 -0.35
CA ARG A 81 10.93 0.64 0.66
C ARG A 81 9.92 -0.39 0.16
N GLN A 82 9.60 -0.37 -1.14
CA GLN A 82 8.74 -1.39 -1.75
C GLN A 82 9.39 -2.77 -1.73
N LEU A 83 10.71 -2.84 -1.91
CA LEU A 83 11.47 -4.09 -1.82
C LEU A 83 11.46 -4.61 -0.39
N GLU A 84 11.71 -3.73 0.59
CA GLU A 84 11.64 -4.05 2.02
C GLU A 84 10.29 -4.69 2.36
N GLU A 85 9.17 -4.05 1.98
CA GLU A 85 7.81 -4.58 2.22
C GLU A 85 7.57 -5.97 1.62
N ILE A 86 8.12 -6.23 0.42
CA ILE A 86 7.97 -7.52 -0.24
C ILE A 86 8.76 -8.61 0.49
N ASP A 87 9.95 -8.27 1.01
CA ASP A 87 10.87 -9.21 1.68
C ASP A 87 10.44 -9.51 3.13
N GLU A 88 9.96 -8.50 3.86
CA GLU A 88 9.57 -8.55 5.27
C GLU A 88 8.38 -9.50 5.57
N GLU A 89 7.62 -9.88 4.56
CA GLU A 89 6.46 -10.77 4.70
C GLU A 89 6.75 -12.22 4.23
N ASP A 90 7.90 -12.47 3.60
CA ASP A 90 8.38 -13.82 3.32
C ASP A 90 8.93 -14.50 4.57
N GLU A 91 9.70 -13.76 5.38
CA GLU A 91 10.26 -14.25 6.66
C GLU A 91 9.14 -14.75 7.60
N ASP A 92 8.02 -14.05 7.57
CA ASP A 92 6.81 -14.32 8.34
C ASP A 92 6.01 -15.56 7.86
N ALA A 93 6.34 -16.11 6.68
CA ALA A 93 5.67 -17.24 6.04
C ALA A 93 6.51 -18.52 6.00
N ASP A 94 7.83 -18.43 6.17
CA ASP A 94 8.78 -19.57 6.14
C ASP A 94 9.18 -20.11 7.53
N ASP A 95 8.61 -19.57 8.61
CA ASP A 95 8.87 -20.01 10.00
C ASP A 95 8.44 -21.47 10.30
N ASP A 96 7.83 -22.17 9.33
CA ASP A 96 7.42 -23.58 9.40
C ASP A 96 8.32 -24.56 8.59
N LEU A 97 9.32 -24.10 7.83
CA LEU A 97 10.24 -24.98 7.09
C LEU A 97 11.69 -24.72 7.49
N HIS A 98 12.31 -25.74 8.08
CA HIS A 98 13.72 -25.79 8.50
C HIS A 98 14.68 -25.10 7.51
N MET A 99 15.05 -23.85 7.84
CA MET A 99 16.06 -23.09 7.13
C MET A 99 17.45 -23.68 7.40
N THR A 100 18.19 -23.99 6.34
CA THR A 100 19.57 -24.47 6.42
C THR A 100 20.53 -23.29 6.65
N GLY A 101 21.50 -23.45 7.55
CA GLY A 101 22.31 -22.38 8.18
C GLY A 101 23.23 -21.51 7.30
N ASP A 102 23.12 -21.55 5.97
CA ASP A 102 23.78 -20.58 5.07
C ASP A 102 22.86 -19.38 4.73
N ASP A 103 21.53 -19.54 4.81
CA ASP A 103 20.57 -18.43 4.60
C ASP A 103 20.53 -17.47 5.80
N ASP A 104 20.91 -17.95 6.99
CA ASP A 104 20.89 -17.20 8.25
C ASP A 104 21.89 -16.02 8.25
N LEU A 105 22.99 -16.14 7.50
CA LEU A 105 24.04 -15.11 7.38
C LEU A 105 23.68 -13.97 6.39
N LEU A 106 22.73 -14.21 5.47
CA LEU A 106 22.22 -13.19 4.56
C LEU A 106 21.00 -12.44 5.14
N HIS A 107 20.36 -13.02 6.17
CA HIS A 107 19.26 -12.40 6.92
C HIS A 107 19.71 -11.26 7.86
N GLU A 108 21.01 -11.13 8.14
CA GLU A 108 21.51 -10.33 9.28
C GLU A 108 21.60 -8.80 9.08
N LYS A 109 20.97 -8.22 8.03
CA LYS A 109 20.85 -6.76 7.96
C LYS A 109 19.72 -6.26 7.05
N GLN A 110 18.48 -6.55 7.43
CA GLN A 110 17.33 -5.89 6.81
C GLN A 110 17.49 -4.36 6.96
N ILE A 111 17.61 -3.66 5.83
CA ILE A 111 17.80 -2.22 5.80
C ILE A 111 16.43 -1.59 5.93
N ASN A 112 16.18 -0.93 7.05
CA ASN A 112 14.98 -0.11 7.19
C ASN A 112 15.15 1.20 6.40
N PHE A 113 14.38 1.35 5.32
CA PHE A 113 14.44 2.54 4.46
C PHE A 113 13.63 3.72 5.02
N MET A 114 12.78 3.52 6.03
CA MET A 114 11.93 4.58 6.59
C MET A 114 12.71 5.74 7.23
N PRO A 115 13.77 5.52 8.04
CA PRO A 115 14.64 6.59 8.51
C PRO A 115 15.30 7.38 7.38
N ILE A 116 15.63 6.73 6.27
CA ILE A 116 16.23 7.38 5.09
C ILE A 116 15.18 8.27 4.41
N ILE A 117 13.97 7.75 4.17
CA ILE A 117 12.85 8.52 3.61
C ILE A 117 12.57 9.76 4.47
N ASN A 118 12.47 9.60 5.78
CA ASN A 118 12.24 10.70 6.72
C ASN A 118 13.39 11.73 6.69
N ALA A 119 14.64 11.28 6.71
CA ALA A 119 15.80 12.19 6.66
C ALA A 119 15.82 13.03 5.37
N VAL A 120 15.52 12.41 4.24
CA VAL A 120 15.55 13.06 2.93
C VAL A 120 14.36 14.01 2.74
N LEU A 121 13.16 13.62 3.20
CA LEU A 121 11.95 14.45 3.10
C LEU A 121 11.94 15.63 4.09
N ARG A 122 12.58 15.48 5.26
CA ARG A 122 12.73 16.56 6.26
C ARG A 122 13.83 17.56 5.89
N ASP A 123 14.65 17.27 4.90
CA ASP A 123 15.69 18.20 4.48
C ASP A 123 15.06 19.53 3.99
N PRO A 124 15.49 20.69 4.49
CA PRO A 124 14.89 21.98 4.15
C PRO A 124 14.86 22.28 2.65
N ALA A 125 15.87 21.85 1.91
CA ALA A 125 15.89 22.04 0.47
C ALA A 125 14.89 21.10 -0.23
N SER A 126 14.68 19.87 0.28
CA SER A 126 13.61 19.00 -0.23
C SER A 126 12.22 19.59 0.04
N GLN A 127 11.99 20.17 1.22
CA GLN A 127 10.72 20.80 1.58
C GLN A 127 10.44 22.05 0.74
N ALA A 128 11.44 22.91 0.54
CA ALA A 128 11.31 24.10 -0.30
C ALA A 128 10.92 23.76 -1.74
N MET A 129 11.31 22.58 -2.22
CA MET A 129 11.03 22.10 -3.57
C MET A 129 9.68 21.40 -3.73
N PHE A 130 8.99 21.04 -2.63
CA PHE A 130 7.73 20.28 -2.67
C PHE A 130 6.65 20.98 -3.50
N GLY A 131 6.58 22.32 -3.48
CA GLY A 131 5.60 23.09 -4.26
C GLY A 131 5.95 23.24 -5.76
N HIS A 132 7.18 22.90 -6.17
CA HIS A 132 7.72 23.26 -7.47
C HIS A 132 8.13 22.05 -8.34
N ARG A 133 8.25 20.85 -7.74
CA ARG A 133 8.74 19.65 -8.43
C ARG A 133 7.79 18.47 -8.28
N SER A 134 7.36 17.93 -9.42
CA SER A 134 6.36 16.85 -9.47
C SER A 134 6.86 15.51 -8.92
N LEU A 135 8.17 15.21 -9.00
CA LEU A 135 8.69 13.92 -8.53
C LEU A 135 8.77 13.84 -7.00
N ILE A 136 9.16 14.92 -6.31
CA ILE A 136 9.17 14.96 -4.83
C ILE A 136 7.75 14.76 -4.31
N GLN A 137 6.78 15.46 -4.90
CA GLN A 137 5.37 15.30 -4.58
C GLN A 137 4.91 13.85 -4.82
N ALA A 138 5.20 13.30 -6.00
CA ALA A 138 4.81 11.94 -6.33
C ALA A 138 5.41 10.92 -5.35
N ALA A 139 6.69 11.06 -5.00
CA ALA A 139 7.37 10.16 -4.08
C ALA A 139 6.83 10.28 -2.65
N TYR A 140 6.53 11.48 -2.16
CA TYR A 140 5.87 11.67 -0.87
C TYR A 140 4.48 11.02 -0.82
N TRP A 141 3.65 11.27 -1.84
CA TRP A 141 2.31 10.69 -1.91
C TRP A 141 2.35 9.16 -2.10
N PHE A 142 3.40 8.63 -2.73
CA PHE A 142 3.64 7.19 -2.80
C PHE A 142 4.05 6.63 -1.43
N ALA A 143 4.99 7.29 -0.74
CA ALA A 143 5.40 6.91 0.61
C ALA A 143 4.23 6.93 1.61
N LEU A 144 3.30 7.89 1.50
CA LEU A 144 2.08 7.88 2.32
C LEU A 144 1.18 6.67 2.04
N ARG A 145 1.10 6.20 0.79
CA ARG A 145 0.33 4.99 0.45
C ARG A 145 1.01 3.73 0.99
N GLN A 146 2.34 3.68 0.95
CA GLN A 146 3.13 2.63 1.61
C GLN A 146 2.91 2.64 3.13
N GLU A 147 2.83 3.82 3.74
CA GLU A 147 2.55 3.94 5.17
C GLU A 147 1.14 3.44 5.54
N ILE A 148 0.14 3.61 4.66
CA ILE A 148 -1.18 3.00 4.86
C ILE A 148 -1.06 1.47 4.88
N TYR A 149 -0.38 0.92 3.89
CA TYR A 149 -0.13 -0.52 3.79
C TYR A 149 0.56 -1.04 5.06
N HIS A 150 1.72 -0.49 5.39
CA HIS A 150 2.54 -0.90 6.52
C HIS A 150 1.81 -0.72 7.86
N SER A 151 1.12 0.41 8.05
CA SER A 151 0.37 0.71 9.27
C SER A 151 -0.72 -0.31 9.55
N PHE A 152 -1.52 -0.65 8.55
CA PHE A 152 -2.64 -1.57 8.72
C PHE A 152 -2.22 -3.04 8.79
N THR A 153 -1.20 -3.44 8.03
CA THR A 153 -0.67 -4.80 8.06
C THR A 153 0.10 -5.09 9.35
N ARG A 154 0.90 -4.13 9.83
CA ARG A 154 1.72 -4.27 11.04
C ARG A 154 1.03 -3.78 12.32
N ARG A 155 -0.17 -3.17 12.21
CA ARG A 155 -0.91 -2.57 13.33
C ARG A 155 -0.07 -1.58 14.12
N LYS A 156 0.68 -0.73 13.42
CA LYS A 156 1.60 0.27 13.99
C LYS A 156 1.27 1.66 13.43
N PRO A 157 1.46 2.73 14.21
CA PRO A 157 1.21 4.08 13.71
C PRO A 157 2.17 4.41 12.55
N PRO A 158 1.70 5.14 11.52
CA PRO A 158 2.55 5.74 10.52
C PRO A 158 3.66 6.59 11.15
N GLN A 159 4.85 6.48 10.59
CA GLN A 159 6.08 7.18 10.97
C GLN A 159 6.37 8.39 10.10
N LEU A 160 5.74 8.50 8.93
CA LEU A 160 5.92 9.64 8.04
C LEU A 160 5.23 10.90 8.60
N ASP A 161 5.88 12.06 8.44
CA ASP A 161 5.30 13.34 8.83
C ASP A 161 4.12 13.72 7.94
N LEU A 162 3.18 14.48 8.52
CA LEU A 162 1.97 14.94 7.84
C LEU A 162 1.87 16.47 7.93
N PRO A 163 2.70 17.23 7.18
CA PRO A 163 2.68 18.68 7.23
C PRO A 163 1.30 19.22 6.79
N PRO A 164 0.61 20.04 7.61
CA PRO A 164 -0.71 20.57 7.27
C PRO A 164 -0.74 21.38 5.96
N GLU A 165 0.36 22.03 5.60
CA GLU A 165 0.53 22.77 4.35
C GLU A 165 0.35 21.88 3.11
N TYR A 166 0.69 20.59 3.20
CA TYR A 166 0.57 19.67 2.07
C TYR A 166 -0.89 19.32 1.79
N TRP A 167 -1.78 19.43 2.78
CA TRP A 167 -3.22 19.24 2.59
C TRP A 167 -3.84 20.31 1.68
N GLN A 168 -3.46 21.58 1.86
CA GLN A 168 -4.11 22.70 1.18
C GLN A 168 -3.91 22.66 -0.33
N GLY A 169 -2.71 22.27 -0.79
CA GLY A 169 -2.37 22.10 -2.20
C GLY A 169 -2.63 20.71 -2.78
N ALA A 170 -3.13 19.76 -1.98
CA ALA A 170 -3.34 18.39 -2.42
C ALA A 170 -4.54 18.25 -3.39
N SER A 171 -4.39 17.36 -4.37
CA SER A 171 -5.52 16.86 -5.16
C SER A 171 -6.54 16.12 -4.28
N ASN A 172 -7.77 15.96 -4.76
CA ASN A 172 -8.84 15.29 -4.01
C ASN A 172 -8.43 13.87 -3.56
N VAL A 173 -7.81 13.08 -4.44
CA VAL A 173 -7.29 11.75 -4.08
C VAL A 173 -6.23 11.82 -2.97
N ASN A 174 -5.32 12.79 -3.04
CA ASN A 174 -4.26 12.91 -2.06
C ASN A 174 -4.79 13.41 -0.70
N LYS A 175 -5.87 14.19 -0.68
CA LYS A 175 -6.60 14.51 0.55
C LYS A 175 -7.19 13.26 1.19
N THR A 176 -7.81 12.36 0.41
CA THR A 176 -8.31 11.08 0.97
C THR A 176 -7.19 10.21 1.52
N VAL A 177 -6.06 10.11 0.81
CA VAL A 177 -4.87 9.37 1.28
C VAL A 177 -4.32 9.95 2.58
N MET A 178 -4.15 11.27 2.66
CA MET A 178 -3.66 11.92 3.88
C MET A 178 -4.61 11.68 5.05
N HIS A 179 -5.93 11.75 4.82
CA HIS A 179 -6.92 11.47 5.84
C HIS A 179 -6.84 10.03 6.35
N THR A 180 -6.71 9.04 5.45
CA THR A 180 -6.53 7.64 5.84
C THR A 180 -5.28 7.44 6.70
N VAL A 181 -4.16 8.10 6.36
CA VAL A 181 -2.94 8.05 7.19
C VAL A 181 -3.16 8.71 8.56
N GLN A 182 -3.85 9.85 8.62
CA GLN A 182 -4.19 10.51 9.89
C GLN A 182 -5.07 9.62 10.77
N VAL A 183 -6.09 8.97 10.20
CA VAL A 183 -6.95 8.01 10.90
C VAL A 183 -6.14 6.83 11.41
N ALA A 184 -5.25 6.25 10.60
CA ALA A 184 -4.39 5.15 11.03
C ALA A 184 -3.42 5.57 12.14
N LYS A 185 -2.89 6.80 12.07
CA LYS A 185 -2.04 7.40 13.12
C LYS A 185 -2.79 7.61 14.42
N TRP A 186 -4.03 8.08 14.35
CA TRP A 186 -4.89 8.20 15.52
C TRP A 186 -5.18 6.82 16.14
N HIS A 187 -5.63 5.86 15.33
CA HIS A 187 -6.04 4.53 15.80
C HIS A 187 -4.87 3.77 16.46
N TRP A 188 -3.74 3.62 15.78
CA TRP A 188 -2.60 2.88 16.32
C TRP A 188 -1.70 3.69 17.26
N GLY A 189 -1.78 5.02 17.18
CA GLY A 189 -1.02 5.94 18.03
C GLY A 189 -1.72 6.26 19.36
N ARG A 190 -2.88 5.66 19.65
CA ARG A 190 -3.71 5.96 20.83
C ARG A 190 -4.08 7.44 20.90
N GLY A 191 -4.61 7.97 19.81
CA GLY A 191 -5.07 9.34 19.72
C GLY A 191 -6.24 9.64 20.66
N THR A 192 -6.52 10.92 20.87
CA THR A 192 -7.53 11.39 21.81
C THR A 192 -8.94 11.36 21.20
N ASP A 193 -9.96 11.47 22.06
CA ASP A 193 -11.36 11.59 21.63
C ASP A 193 -11.60 12.89 20.84
N ASP A 194 -10.91 13.99 21.19
CA ASP A 194 -11.00 15.24 20.43
C ASP A 194 -10.48 15.07 18.99
N GLU A 195 -9.39 14.32 18.82
CA GLU A 195 -8.83 14.01 17.51
C GLU A 195 -9.75 13.07 16.72
N PHE A 196 -10.41 12.12 17.39
CA PHE A 196 -11.46 11.30 16.78
C PHE A 196 -12.59 12.16 16.20
N LEU A 197 -13.11 13.10 16.98
CA LEU A 197 -14.19 14.00 16.54
C LEU A 197 -13.74 14.87 15.36
N ARG A 198 -12.51 15.39 15.39
CA ARG A 198 -11.92 16.14 14.27
C ARG A 198 -11.82 15.28 13.01
N LEU A 199 -11.41 14.02 13.14
CA LEU A 199 -11.32 13.09 12.01
C LEU A 199 -12.70 12.72 11.45
N MET A 200 -13.71 12.55 12.30
CA MET A 200 -15.09 12.33 11.88
C MET A 200 -15.66 13.51 11.07
N ASP A 201 -15.38 14.76 11.50
CA ASP A 201 -15.74 15.96 10.75
C ASP A 201 -15.00 16.02 9.41
N GLN A 202 -13.70 15.72 9.41
CA GLN A 202 -12.90 15.67 8.19
C GLN A 202 -13.37 14.59 7.21
N GLN A 203 -13.76 13.40 7.70
CA GLN A 203 -14.36 12.34 6.88
C GLN A 203 -15.65 12.84 6.24
N SER A 204 -16.51 13.50 7.02
CA SER A 204 -17.78 14.06 6.54
C SER A 204 -17.54 15.16 5.49
N TYR A 205 -16.55 16.02 5.68
CA TYR A 205 -16.14 17.02 4.68
C TYR A 205 -15.63 16.37 3.40
N LEU A 206 -14.81 15.32 3.51
CA LEU A 206 -14.30 14.61 2.33
C LEU A 206 -15.43 14.01 1.50
N GLU A 207 -16.35 13.29 2.15
CA GLU A 207 -17.48 12.64 1.46
C GLU A 207 -18.42 13.66 0.82
N ASN A 208 -18.79 14.71 1.56
CA ASN A 208 -19.85 15.64 1.14
C ASN A 208 -19.36 16.81 0.29
N ALA A 209 -18.09 17.20 0.39
CA ALA A 209 -17.54 18.32 -0.36
C ALA A 209 -16.51 17.87 -1.41
N VAL A 210 -15.50 17.11 -1.00
CA VAL A 210 -14.36 16.76 -1.88
C VAL A 210 -14.71 15.67 -2.89
N LEU A 211 -15.49 14.68 -2.47
CA LEU A 211 -15.88 13.51 -3.28
C LEU A 211 -17.30 13.61 -3.84
N SER A 212 -18.00 14.71 -3.61
CA SER A 212 -19.39 14.93 -4.04
C SER A 212 -19.64 14.68 -5.54
N ASN A 213 -18.63 14.97 -6.37
CA ASN A 213 -18.67 14.77 -7.83
C ASN A 213 -18.07 13.43 -8.29
N THR A 214 -17.50 12.63 -7.39
CA THR A 214 -16.90 11.33 -7.69
C THR A 214 -17.98 10.25 -7.64
N LYS A 215 -18.81 10.18 -8.68
CA LYS A 215 -19.92 9.23 -8.77
C LYS A 215 -19.54 8.03 -9.63
N PRO A 216 -20.01 6.82 -9.29
CA PRO A 216 -19.80 5.67 -10.15
C PRO A 216 -20.49 5.89 -11.51
N LEU A 217 -19.84 5.42 -12.57
CA LEU A 217 -20.42 5.33 -13.92
C LEU A 217 -21.59 4.34 -13.93
N PHE A 218 -21.46 3.27 -13.15
CA PHE A 218 -22.46 2.22 -13.01
C PHE A 218 -22.40 1.66 -11.60
N GLU A 219 -23.56 1.46 -10.99
CA GLU A 219 -23.71 0.87 -9.67
C GLU A 219 -24.89 -0.10 -9.66
N LYS A 220 -24.63 -1.34 -9.23
CA LYS A 220 -25.62 -2.37 -9.00
C LYS A 220 -25.38 -3.00 -7.63
N PRO A 221 -26.37 -2.97 -6.71
CA PRO A 221 -26.28 -3.68 -5.44
C PRO A 221 -26.12 -5.20 -5.64
N ALA A 222 -25.47 -5.87 -4.70
CA ALA A 222 -25.34 -7.32 -4.70
C ALA A 222 -26.72 -8.01 -4.58
N ASP A 223 -27.02 -8.96 -5.47
CA ASP A 223 -28.19 -9.83 -5.33
C ASP A 223 -27.82 -11.18 -4.67
N LYS A 224 -27.96 -11.24 -3.34
CA LYS A 224 -27.72 -12.48 -2.57
C LYS A 224 -28.56 -13.67 -3.04
N ARG A 225 -29.74 -13.44 -3.65
CA ARG A 225 -30.58 -14.54 -4.17
C ARG A 225 -29.97 -15.20 -5.41
N GLN A 226 -29.10 -14.48 -6.12
CA GLN A 226 -28.35 -14.96 -7.28
C GLN A 226 -26.94 -15.43 -6.90
N GLY A 227 -26.61 -15.45 -5.59
CA GLY A 227 -25.26 -15.77 -5.11
C GLY A 227 -24.25 -14.64 -5.29
N GLU A 228 -24.70 -13.42 -5.61
CA GLU A 228 -23.83 -12.24 -5.68
C GLU A 228 -23.58 -11.71 -4.25
N ILE A 229 -22.32 -11.73 -3.83
CA ILE A 229 -21.90 -11.19 -2.52
C ILE A 229 -21.49 -9.72 -2.63
N PHE A 230 -20.72 -9.39 -3.66
CA PHE A 230 -20.19 -8.04 -3.87
C PHE A 230 -21.08 -7.22 -4.80
N PRO A 231 -21.21 -5.90 -4.58
CA PRO A 231 -21.83 -5.01 -5.54
C PRO A 231 -20.96 -4.87 -6.79
N THR A 232 -21.58 -4.46 -7.90
CA THR A 232 -20.86 -4.06 -9.12
C THR A 232 -20.79 -2.54 -9.16
N ILE A 233 -19.59 -1.97 -9.02
CA ILE A 233 -19.37 -0.52 -8.95
C ILE A 233 -18.25 -0.15 -9.91
N TRP A 234 -18.55 0.66 -10.93
CA TRP A 234 -17.61 1.08 -11.97
C TRP A 234 -17.30 2.56 -11.83
N TYR A 235 -16.02 2.91 -11.83
CA TYR A 235 -15.55 4.30 -11.87
C TYR A 235 -14.89 4.60 -13.22
N THR A 236 -14.87 5.87 -13.60
CA THR A 236 -14.34 6.26 -14.92
C THR A 236 -12.81 6.32 -14.95
N SER A 237 -12.18 6.48 -13.79
CA SER A 237 -10.72 6.54 -13.67
C SER A 237 -10.20 5.86 -12.39
N HIS A 238 -8.93 5.44 -12.43
CA HIS A 238 -8.23 4.89 -11.27
C HIS A 238 -8.06 5.92 -10.13
N ILE A 239 -8.04 7.21 -10.45
CA ILE A 239 -7.92 8.30 -9.47
C ILE A 239 -9.20 8.39 -8.63
N GLU A 240 -10.36 8.40 -9.28
CA GLU A 240 -11.67 8.40 -8.62
C GLU A 240 -11.82 7.17 -7.72
N LEU A 241 -11.55 5.99 -8.28
CA LEU A 241 -11.58 4.73 -7.56
C LEU A 241 -10.69 4.76 -6.31
N THR A 242 -9.43 5.19 -6.46
CA THR A 242 -8.50 5.26 -5.34
C THR A 242 -9.02 6.21 -4.27
N SER A 243 -9.60 7.34 -4.67
CA SER A 243 -10.14 8.33 -3.72
C SER A 243 -11.27 7.72 -2.86
N ILE A 244 -12.17 6.98 -3.51
CA ILE A 244 -13.28 6.31 -2.83
C ILE A 244 -12.77 5.20 -1.91
N GLN A 245 -11.91 4.31 -2.39
CA GLN A 245 -11.39 3.21 -1.56
C GLN A 245 -10.64 3.72 -0.32
N GLN A 246 -9.87 4.81 -0.45
CA GLN A 246 -9.18 5.42 0.69
C GLN A 246 -10.17 5.98 1.72
N SER A 247 -11.23 6.66 1.25
CA SER A 247 -12.32 7.16 2.10
C SER A 247 -13.09 6.02 2.79
N LEU A 248 -13.35 4.91 2.10
CA LEU A 248 -13.99 3.71 2.69
C LEU A 248 -13.11 3.09 3.78
N MET A 249 -11.80 2.95 3.55
CA MET A 249 -10.87 2.43 4.55
C MET A 249 -10.80 3.33 5.79
N ALA A 250 -10.68 4.64 5.62
CA ALA A 250 -10.67 5.60 6.73
C ALA A 250 -11.98 5.55 7.53
N ARG A 251 -13.13 5.53 6.84
CA ARG A 251 -14.44 5.42 7.49
C ARG A 251 -14.60 4.13 8.27
N SER A 252 -14.09 3.02 7.75
CA SER A 252 -14.19 1.71 8.43
C SER A 252 -13.51 1.72 9.79
N VAL A 253 -12.33 2.36 9.89
CA VAL A 253 -11.62 2.55 11.17
C VAL A 253 -12.37 3.49 12.10
N LEU A 254 -12.88 4.61 11.59
CA LEU A 254 -13.62 5.55 12.42
C LEU A 254 -14.94 4.96 12.95
N VAL A 255 -15.64 4.19 12.12
CA VAL A 255 -16.87 3.49 12.52
C VAL A 255 -16.56 2.36 13.50
N SER A 256 -15.47 1.60 13.31
CA SER A 256 -15.09 0.51 14.22
C SER A 256 -14.83 0.99 15.63
N GLU A 257 -14.29 2.20 15.77
CA GLU A 257 -13.95 2.81 17.05
C GLU A 257 -15.02 3.77 17.58
N ASN A 258 -16.17 3.91 16.92
CA ASN A 258 -17.17 4.90 17.30
C ASN A 258 -17.89 4.53 18.61
N PRO A 259 -17.68 5.25 19.72
CA PRO A 259 -18.24 4.88 21.02
C PRO A 259 -19.76 5.10 21.12
N TYR A 260 -20.36 5.82 20.17
CA TYR A 260 -21.79 6.13 20.14
C TYR A 260 -22.61 5.09 19.37
N LEU A 261 -21.95 4.15 18.69
CA LEU A 261 -22.60 3.05 17.98
C LEU A 261 -22.56 1.78 18.83
N ASN A 262 -23.63 0.99 18.76
CA ASN A 262 -23.59 -0.35 19.34
C ASN A 262 -22.82 -1.29 18.42
N TRP A 263 -22.20 -2.33 19.00
CA TRP A 263 -21.40 -3.32 18.28
C TRP A 263 -22.07 -3.86 17.01
N ARG A 264 -23.38 -4.18 17.05
CA ARG A 264 -24.08 -4.73 15.88
C ARG A 264 -24.17 -3.74 14.71
N LYS A 265 -24.35 -2.45 15.01
CA LYS A 265 -24.35 -1.39 13.99
C LYS A 265 -22.96 -1.20 13.42
N VAL A 266 -21.94 -1.15 14.27
CA VAL A 266 -20.53 -1.07 13.87
C VAL A 266 -20.18 -2.23 12.94
N GLU A 267 -20.44 -3.45 13.37
CA GLU A 267 -20.15 -4.67 12.61
C GLU A 267 -20.84 -4.62 11.24
N ASN A 268 -22.13 -4.32 11.20
CA ASN A 268 -22.89 -4.26 9.95
C ASN A 268 -22.38 -3.16 9.01
N GLU A 269 -22.09 -1.96 9.52
CA GLU A 269 -21.63 -0.84 8.69
C GLU A 269 -20.24 -1.07 8.12
N VAL A 270 -19.30 -1.56 8.94
CA VAL A 270 -17.96 -1.95 8.48
C VAL A 270 -18.03 -3.08 7.45
N ARG A 271 -18.90 -4.08 7.65
CA ARG A 271 -19.09 -5.14 6.65
C ARG A 271 -19.58 -4.59 5.31
N MET A 272 -20.55 -3.67 5.30
CA MET A 272 -21.03 -3.05 4.06
C MET A 272 -19.92 -2.27 3.36
N LEU A 273 -19.12 -1.50 4.12
CA LEU A 273 -17.94 -0.79 3.62
C LEU A 273 -16.91 -1.74 2.98
N MET A 274 -16.64 -2.87 3.60
CA MET A 274 -15.71 -3.88 3.08
C MET A 274 -16.24 -4.56 1.80
N LEU A 275 -17.55 -4.82 1.72
CA LEU A 275 -18.17 -5.37 0.51
C LEU A 275 -18.06 -4.39 -0.66
N ASP A 276 -18.30 -3.09 -0.43
CA ASP A 276 -18.10 -2.05 -1.45
C ASP A 276 -16.63 -1.96 -1.89
N LEU A 277 -15.71 -1.95 -0.92
CA LEU A 277 -14.26 -1.92 -1.16
C LEU A 277 -13.81 -3.08 -2.08
N CYS A 278 -14.29 -4.29 -1.79
CA CYS A 278 -14.01 -5.50 -2.57
C CYS A 278 -14.71 -5.48 -3.94
N GLY A 279 -15.97 -5.07 -4.02
CA GLY A 279 -16.72 -4.95 -5.27
C GLY A 279 -16.06 -3.98 -6.25
N ILE A 280 -15.62 -2.83 -5.76
CA ILE A 280 -14.83 -1.85 -6.53
C ILE A 280 -13.54 -2.48 -7.06
N ALA A 281 -12.80 -3.20 -6.21
CA ALA A 281 -11.53 -3.83 -6.60
C ALA A 281 -11.72 -4.89 -7.69
N LEU A 282 -12.73 -5.75 -7.54
CA LEU A 282 -13.04 -6.81 -8.49
C LEU A 282 -13.50 -6.30 -9.86
N CYS A 283 -14.13 -5.13 -9.91
CA CYS A 283 -14.52 -4.49 -11.16
C CYS A 283 -13.35 -3.85 -11.91
N HIS A 284 -12.19 -3.66 -11.26
CA HIS A 284 -11.02 -2.98 -11.84
C HIS A 284 -9.73 -3.79 -11.64
N PRO A 285 -9.64 -5.03 -12.15
CA PRO A 285 -8.49 -5.91 -11.91
C PRO A 285 -7.18 -5.39 -12.51
N ALA A 286 -7.23 -4.48 -13.48
CA ALA A 286 -6.05 -3.84 -14.05
C ALA A 286 -5.47 -2.71 -13.16
N CYS A 287 -6.20 -2.28 -12.12
CA CYS A 287 -5.76 -1.26 -11.18
C CYS A 287 -5.11 -1.94 -9.98
N ALA A 288 -3.78 -2.10 -9.99
CA ALA A 288 -3.05 -2.80 -8.93
C ALA A 288 -3.39 -2.31 -7.49
N PRO A 289 -3.45 -0.98 -7.22
CA PRO A 289 -3.81 -0.49 -5.89
C PRO A 289 -5.22 -0.90 -5.43
N ALA A 290 -6.12 -1.21 -6.36
CA ALA A 290 -7.50 -1.55 -6.02
C ALA A 290 -7.60 -2.85 -5.23
N LEU A 291 -6.86 -3.88 -5.68
CA LEU A 291 -6.77 -5.17 -4.99
C LEU A 291 -5.97 -5.07 -3.70
N VAL A 292 -4.89 -4.27 -3.67
CA VAL A 292 -4.11 -4.01 -2.44
C VAL A 292 -5.01 -3.43 -1.34
N ASN A 293 -5.77 -2.37 -1.64
CA ASN A 293 -6.65 -1.73 -0.66
C ASN A 293 -7.73 -2.70 -0.14
N ALA A 294 -8.30 -3.54 -1.03
CA ALA A 294 -9.26 -4.56 -0.62
C ALA A 294 -8.62 -5.60 0.28
N ALA A 295 -7.41 -6.09 -0.03
CA ALA A 295 -6.69 -7.04 0.81
C ALA A 295 -6.39 -6.49 2.20
N ILE A 296 -5.95 -5.22 2.30
CA ILE A 296 -5.76 -4.53 3.59
C ILE A 296 -7.08 -4.48 4.38
N GLY A 297 -8.18 -4.07 3.74
CA GLY A 297 -9.49 -4.00 4.41
C GLY A 297 -9.95 -5.37 4.93
N ILE A 298 -9.76 -6.43 4.14
CA ILE A 298 -10.04 -7.80 4.53
C ILE A 298 -9.15 -8.23 5.71
N GLN A 299 -7.88 -7.84 5.74
CA GLN A 299 -6.98 -8.18 6.84
C GLN A 299 -7.40 -7.53 8.17
N LEU A 300 -7.95 -6.32 8.11
CA LEU A 300 -8.42 -5.59 9.29
C LEU A 300 -9.77 -6.10 9.80
N TYR A 301 -10.71 -6.37 8.89
CA TYR A 301 -12.12 -6.55 9.22
C TYR A 301 -12.72 -7.87 8.72
N GLY A 302 -11.91 -8.78 8.19
CA GLY A 302 -12.35 -10.10 7.73
C GLY A 302 -13.05 -10.91 8.82
N ASP A 303 -12.67 -10.71 10.08
CA ASP A 303 -13.28 -11.37 11.24
C ASP A 303 -14.72 -10.92 11.51
N TYR A 304 -15.16 -9.79 10.94
CA TYR A 304 -16.54 -9.34 11.04
C TYR A 304 -17.46 -10.20 10.15
N PHE A 305 -16.91 -11.00 9.24
CA PHE A 305 -17.66 -11.88 8.36
C PHE A 305 -17.72 -13.31 8.93
N THR A 306 -18.93 -13.70 9.35
CA THR A 306 -19.23 -15.01 9.93
C THR A 306 -19.98 -15.93 8.97
N ASP A 307 -20.65 -15.38 7.95
CA ASP A 307 -21.34 -16.16 6.92
C ASP A 307 -20.33 -16.85 5.99
N GLN A 308 -20.54 -18.15 5.75
CA GLN A 308 -19.60 -18.95 4.99
C GLN A 308 -19.48 -18.49 3.52
N TYR A 309 -20.57 -18.06 2.89
CA TYR A 309 -20.55 -17.62 1.50
C TYR A 309 -19.80 -16.30 1.35
N GLU A 310 -20.00 -15.37 2.29
CA GLU A 310 -19.24 -14.12 2.32
C GLU A 310 -17.75 -14.36 2.58
N ARG A 311 -17.40 -15.22 3.55
CA ARG A 311 -16.01 -15.60 3.84
C ARG A 311 -15.31 -16.22 2.63
N LEU A 312 -15.99 -17.13 1.92
CA LEU A 312 -15.46 -17.73 0.68
C LEU A 312 -15.30 -16.69 -0.44
N ALA A 313 -16.23 -15.73 -0.56
CA ALA A 313 -16.13 -14.67 -1.55
C ALA A 313 -14.94 -13.74 -1.25
N LEU A 314 -14.72 -13.36 0.01
CA LEU A 314 -13.56 -12.56 0.45
C LEU A 314 -12.25 -13.28 0.20
N ARG A 315 -12.18 -14.58 0.50
CA ARG A 315 -11.03 -15.42 0.15
C ARG A 315 -10.71 -15.36 -1.34
N GLY A 316 -11.72 -15.40 -2.21
CA GLY A 316 -11.53 -15.25 -3.66
C GLY A 316 -10.92 -13.90 -4.08
N VAL A 317 -11.16 -12.82 -3.33
CA VAL A 317 -10.50 -11.52 -3.54
C VAL A 317 -9.00 -11.62 -3.19
N VAL A 318 -8.69 -12.25 -2.06
CA VAL A 318 -7.31 -12.47 -1.60
C VAL A 318 -6.51 -13.33 -2.58
N GLU A 319 -7.13 -14.39 -3.13
CA GLU A 319 -6.50 -15.24 -4.13
C GLU A 319 -6.18 -14.47 -5.42
N LYS A 320 -7.10 -13.61 -5.89
CA LYS A 320 -6.82 -12.71 -7.03
C LYS A 320 -5.71 -11.71 -6.74
N TYR A 321 -5.63 -11.20 -5.51
CA TYR A 321 -4.56 -10.29 -5.09
C TYR A 321 -3.18 -10.97 -5.15
N ARG A 322 -3.08 -12.20 -4.64
CA ARG A 322 -1.85 -13.02 -4.71
C ARG A 322 -1.34 -13.17 -6.14
N ASP A 323 -2.24 -13.59 -7.02
CA ASP A 323 -1.89 -13.98 -8.38
C ASP A 323 -1.47 -12.76 -9.23
N ALA A 324 -1.97 -11.57 -8.89
CA ALA A 324 -1.68 -10.33 -9.63
C ALA A 324 -0.37 -9.63 -9.22
N HIS A 325 0.07 -9.73 -7.96
CA HIS A 325 1.05 -8.77 -7.41
C HIS A 325 2.30 -9.35 -6.75
N ALA A 326 2.52 -10.67 -6.80
CA ALA A 326 3.66 -11.34 -6.16
C ALA A 326 3.71 -11.15 -4.64
N TRP A 327 2.61 -10.65 -4.07
CA TRP A 327 2.50 -10.29 -2.67
C TRP A 327 2.26 -11.54 -1.82
N PRO A 328 2.94 -11.73 -0.69
CA PRO A 328 2.71 -12.88 0.18
C PRO A 328 1.39 -12.71 0.93
N VAL A 329 0.38 -13.52 0.59
CA VAL A 329 -0.97 -13.43 1.20
C VAL A 329 -1.27 -14.59 2.16
N ARG A 330 -0.27 -15.38 2.54
CA ARG A 330 -0.46 -16.67 3.22
C ARG A 330 -1.32 -16.54 4.48
N ARG A 331 -0.95 -15.62 5.39
CA ARG A 331 -1.72 -15.31 6.61
C ARG A 331 -3.15 -14.85 6.33
N LEU A 332 -3.32 -14.05 5.28
CA LEU A 332 -4.63 -13.54 4.90
C LEU A 332 -5.55 -14.66 4.37
N LEU A 333 -4.99 -15.69 3.73
CA LEU A 333 -5.74 -16.88 3.31
C LEU A 333 -6.09 -17.80 4.49
N GLU A 334 -5.22 -17.91 5.50
CA GLU A 334 -5.47 -18.69 6.74
C GLU A 334 -6.64 -18.12 7.56
N MET A 335 -6.94 -16.82 7.44
CA MET A 335 -8.15 -16.24 8.04
C MET A 335 -9.45 -16.88 7.53
N PHE A 336 -9.41 -17.59 6.39
CA PHE A 336 -10.58 -18.19 5.72
C PHE A 336 -10.47 -19.72 5.55
N THR A 337 -9.55 -20.36 6.26
CA THR A 337 -9.53 -21.82 6.46
C THR A 337 -10.28 -22.18 7.72
#